data_AF-A0A353B066-F1
#
_entry.id   AF-A0A353B066-F1
#
_cell.length_a   1.000
_cell.length_b   1.000
_cell.length_c   1.000
_cell.angle_alpha   90.00
_cell.angle_beta   90.00
_cell.angle_gamma   90.00
#
_symmetry.space_group_name_H-M   'P 1'
#
loop_
_entity.id
_entity.type
_entity.pdbx_description
1 polymer ?
#
loop_
_entity_poly.entity_id
_entity_poly.type
_entity_poly.pdbx_seq_one_letter_code
_entity_poly.pdbx_strand_id
1 'polypeptide(L)'
;MFEEAGLDTMMRIAGGGIVVWLLIRGRMKRRQKTQALKIQNMKFNGTAQVKPEVFTGTKSLGANADTLKWQVELNDLGREIKGELDSKMLAVASLMRRSDQASNRLGELIKLAEDVRPHADSTYAKVRQLAAAGWKAEKIGRILGMPASDVALLLEPTDGPVTN
;
A
#
# COMPACT_ATOMS: atom_id res chain seq x y z
N MET A 1 36.90 11.91 -5.58
CA MET A 1 35.59 12.50 -5.24
C MET A 1 34.41 11.57 -5.58
N PHE A 2 34.60 10.24 -5.63
CA PHE A 2 33.55 9.27 -5.97
C PHE A 2 33.26 8.23 -4.86
N GLU A 3 33.92 8.33 -3.70
CA GLU A 3 33.78 7.32 -2.63
C GLU A 3 32.67 7.65 -1.62
N GLU A 4 32.29 8.93 -1.43
CA GLU A 4 31.28 9.28 -0.41
C GLU A 4 29.84 8.96 -0.83
N ALA A 5 29.50 9.05 -2.13
CA ALA A 5 28.15 8.74 -2.62
C ALA A 5 27.81 7.23 -2.56
N GLY A 6 28.82 6.36 -2.68
CA GLY A 6 28.64 4.91 -2.60
C GLY A 6 28.32 4.44 -1.18
N LEU A 7 28.99 5.04 -0.18
CA LEU A 7 28.78 4.74 1.24
C LEU A 7 27.38 5.13 1.70
N ASP A 8 26.89 6.29 1.27
CA ASP A 8 25.57 6.78 1.65
C ASP A 8 24.43 5.94 1.04
N THR A 9 24.63 5.47 -0.20
CA THR A 9 23.69 4.55 -0.87
C THR A 9 23.69 3.18 -0.22
N MET A 10 24.86 2.66 0.15
CA MET A 10 24.99 1.38 0.85
C MET A 10 24.38 1.43 2.26
N MET A 11 24.55 2.53 2.98
CA MET A 11 23.98 2.72 4.31
C MET A 11 22.45 2.78 4.29
N ARG A 12 21.85 3.40 3.26
CA ARG A 12 20.38 3.44 3.08
C ARG A 12 19.79 2.07 2.74
N ILE A 13 20.46 1.29 1.89
CA ILE A 13 20.04 -0.07 1.54
C ILE A 13 20.19 -1.00 2.75
N ALA A 14 21.30 -0.90 3.49
CA ALA A 14 21.52 -1.66 4.71
C ALA A 14 20.48 -1.33 5.79
N GLY A 15 20.17 -0.04 5.99
CA GLY A 15 19.12 0.40 6.92
C GLY A 15 17.74 -0.11 6.54
N GLY A 16 17.37 0.00 5.26
CA GLY A 16 16.10 -0.51 4.75
C GLY A 16 15.95 -2.02 4.93
N GLY A 17 17.01 -2.78 4.65
CA GLY A 17 17.03 -4.24 4.84
C GLY A 17 16.84 -4.65 6.30
N ILE A 18 17.46 -3.93 7.24
CA ILE A 18 17.33 -4.21 8.69
C ILE A 18 15.90 -3.92 9.18
N VAL A 19 15.27 -2.84 8.72
CA VAL A 19 13.88 -2.51 9.11
C VAL A 19 12.90 -3.56 8.57
N VAL A 20 13.05 -3.96 7.30
CA VAL A 20 12.22 -5.02 6.70
C VAL A 20 12.42 -6.36 7.43
N TRP A 21 13.65 -6.70 7.77
CA TRP A 21 13.96 -7.92 8.53
C TRP A 21 13.38 -7.89 9.95
N LEU A 22 13.46 -6.76 10.66
CA LEU A 22 12.87 -6.60 11.98
C LEU A 22 11.34 -6.71 11.96
N LEU A 23 10.68 -6.17 10.93
CA LEU A 23 9.22 -6.27 10.77
C LEU A 23 8.77 -7.72 10.49
N ILE A 24 9.48 -8.44 9.61
CA ILE A 24 9.19 -9.84 9.31
C ILE A 24 9.44 -10.72 10.55
N ARG A 25 10.57 -10.52 11.25
CA ARG A 25 10.94 -11.26 12.46
C ARG A 25 10.00 -10.99 13.63
N GLY A 26 9.56 -9.74 13.80
CA GLY A 26 8.57 -9.35 14.81
C GLY A 26 7.20 -10.01 14.59
N ARG A 27 6.78 -10.13 13.33
CA ARG A 27 5.51 -10.79 12.96
C ARG A 27 5.55 -12.31 13.21
N MET A 28 6.70 -12.97 12.97
CA MET A 28 6.86 -14.41 13.24
C MET A 28 6.82 -14.75 14.74
N LYS A 29 7.50 -13.98 15.59
CA LYS A 29 7.47 -14.21 17.05
C LYS A 29 6.08 -13.98 17.67
N ARG A 30 5.29 -13.04 17.15
CA ARG A 30 3.90 -12.86 17.58
C ARG A 30 3.04 -14.05 17.17
N ARG A 31 3.19 -14.59 15.96
CA ARG A 31 2.47 -15.80 15.50
C ARG A 31 2.80 -17.05 16.31
N GLN A 32 4.06 -17.23 16.73
CA GLN A 32 4.44 -18.37 17.57
C GLN A 32 3.81 -18.32 18.97
N LYS A 33 3.70 -17.14 19.60
CA LYS A 33 2.99 -17.02 20.89
C LYS A 33 1.48 -17.27 20.76
N THR A 34 0.86 -16.87 19.66
CA THR A 34 -0.57 -17.15 19.42
C THR A 34 -0.84 -18.61 19.03
N GLN A 35 0.10 -19.31 18.40
CA GLN A 35 -0.03 -20.73 18.06
C GLN A 35 0.34 -21.66 19.23
N ALA A 36 1.32 -21.31 20.07
CA ALA A 36 1.67 -22.10 21.25
C ALA A 36 0.53 -22.18 22.27
N LEU A 37 -0.33 -21.15 22.36
CA LEU A 37 -1.53 -21.17 23.19
C LEU A 37 -2.73 -21.91 22.55
N LYS A 38 -2.68 -22.25 21.25
CA LYS A 38 -3.84 -22.77 20.50
C LYS A 38 -3.75 -24.24 20.07
N ILE A 39 -2.62 -24.93 20.28
CA ILE A 39 -2.41 -26.28 19.70
C ILE A 39 -2.11 -27.38 20.74
N GLN A 40 -1.87 -27.07 22.02
CA GLN A 40 -1.52 -28.13 22.97
C GLN A 40 -2.67 -29.02 23.46
N ASN A 41 -3.95 -28.71 23.21
CA ASN A 41 -5.08 -29.49 23.76
C ASN A 41 -6.21 -29.90 22.80
N MET A 42 -6.07 -29.70 21.48
CA MET A 42 -7.08 -30.19 20.54
C MET A 42 -6.57 -31.44 19.83
N LYS A 43 -6.55 -32.56 20.56
CA LYS A 43 -6.57 -33.89 19.94
C LYS A 43 -7.91 -34.03 19.23
N PHE A 44 -7.87 -34.03 17.91
CA PHE A 44 -9.01 -34.27 17.02
C PHE A 44 -9.56 -35.67 17.30
N ASN A 45 -10.63 -35.74 18.08
CA ASN A 45 -11.30 -36.99 18.41
C ASN A 45 -12.29 -37.30 17.28
N GLY A 46 -11.84 -38.03 16.25
CA GLY A 46 -12.64 -38.40 15.07
C GLY A 46 -13.84 -39.32 15.38
N THR A 47 -14.02 -39.71 16.63
CA THR A 47 -15.18 -40.45 17.17
C THR A 47 -15.94 -39.65 18.22
N ALA A 48 -15.75 -38.32 18.30
CA ALA A 48 -16.65 -37.46 19.06
C ALA A 48 -18.02 -37.53 18.38
N GLN A 49 -18.84 -38.50 18.80
CA GLN A 49 -20.28 -38.39 18.71
C GLN A 49 -20.63 -37.08 19.39
N VAL A 50 -20.85 -36.05 18.58
CA VAL A 50 -21.55 -34.86 18.99
C VAL A 50 -22.96 -35.35 19.30
N LYS A 51 -23.15 -35.81 20.54
CA LYS A 51 -24.48 -35.85 21.11
C LYS A 51 -25.01 -34.43 20.91
N PRO A 52 -26.17 -34.25 20.27
CA PRO A 52 -26.77 -32.93 20.24
C PRO A 52 -27.01 -32.55 21.69
N GLU A 53 -26.14 -31.71 22.24
CA GLU A 53 -26.46 -31.00 23.46
C GLU A 53 -27.71 -30.22 23.11
N VAL A 54 -28.80 -30.71 23.68
CA VAL A 54 -30.12 -30.13 23.65
C VAL A 54 -29.94 -28.62 23.73
N PHE A 55 -30.34 -27.93 22.66
CA PHE A 55 -30.49 -26.49 22.69
C PHE A 55 -31.51 -26.17 23.79
N THR A 56 -31.03 -25.93 24.99
CA THR A 56 -31.79 -25.43 26.13
C THR A 56 -31.93 -23.93 25.93
N GLY A 57 -32.80 -23.56 24.98
CA GLY A 57 -33.21 -22.17 24.76
C GLY A 57 -33.80 -21.49 26.00
N THR A 58 -34.05 -22.25 27.06
CA THR A 58 -34.27 -21.82 28.43
C THR A 58 -33.78 -22.96 29.31
N LYS A 59 -32.92 -22.73 30.30
CA LYS A 59 -32.78 -23.50 31.57
C LYS A 59 -31.44 -23.20 32.26
N SER A 60 -31.20 -21.94 32.58
CA SER A 60 -30.42 -21.56 33.75
C SER A 60 -31.29 -21.73 35.02
N LEU A 61 -31.86 -22.93 35.22
CA LEU A 61 -32.64 -23.26 36.42
C LEU A 61 -31.66 -23.46 37.58
N GLY A 62 -31.23 -22.36 38.21
CA GLY A 62 -30.34 -22.37 39.37
C GLY A 62 -29.09 -21.48 39.26
N ALA A 63 -28.96 -20.72 38.18
CA ALA A 63 -27.87 -19.73 38.07
C ALA A 63 -28.21 -18.50 38.93
N ASN A 64 -27.25 -18.00 39.71
CA ASN A 64 -27.45 -16.79 40.53
C ASN A 64 -27.84 -15.61 39.62
N ALA A 65 -28.70 -14.71 40.11
CA ALA A 65 -29.17 -13.53 39.37
C ALA A 65 -28.01 -12.73 38.75
N ASP A 66 -26.90 -12.64 39.47
CA ASP A 66 -25.68 -12.00 38.97
C ASP A 66 -25.16 -12.66 37.69
N THR A 67 -25.11 -13.99 37.64
CA THR A 67 -24.61 -14.72 36.46
C THR A 67 -25.52 -14.54 35.23
N LEU A 68 -26.83 -14.41 35.44
CA LEU A 68 -27.78 -14.11 34.37
C LEU A 68 -27.58 -12.68 33.85
N LYS A 69 -27.33 -11.73 34.75
CA LYS A 69 -27.02 -10.35 34.38
C LYS A 69 -25.75 -10.26 33.54
N TRP A 70 -24.68 -10.92 33.97
CA TRP A 70 -23.44 -11.02 33.20
C TRP A 70 -23.66 -11.66 31.83
N GLN A 71 -24.53 -12.67 31.72
CA GLN A 71 -24.83 -13.32 30.46
C GLN A 71 -25.52 -12.37 29.47
N VAL A 72 -26.46 -11.54 29.95
CA VAL A 72 -27.14 -10.53 29.12
C VAL A 72 -26.14 -9.45 28.70
N GLU A 73 -25.37 -8.91 29.65
CA GLU A 73 -24.36 -7.87 29.37
C GLU A 73 -23.33 -8.34 28.34
N LEU A 74 -22.87 -9.59 28.44
CA LEU A 74 -21.91 -10.16 27.50
C LEU A 74 -22.53 -10.39 26.11
N ASN A 75 -23.81 -10.75 26.05
CA ASN A 75 -24.52 -10.88 24.78
C ASN A 75 -24.70 -9.52 24.10
N ASP A 76 -25.11 -8.50 24.86
CA ASP A 76 -25.26 -7.13 24.35
C ASP A 76 -23.92 -6.56 23.86
N LEU A 77 -22.85 -6.75 24.64
CA LEU A 77 -21.49 -6.40 24.23
C LEU A 77 -21.07 -7.15 22.96
N GLY A 78 -21.42 -8.44 22.85
CA GLY A 78 -21.14 -9.23 21.66
C GLY A 78 -21.84 -8.68 20.41
N ARG A 79 -23.08 -8.20 20.56
CA ARG A 79 -23.84 -7.56 19.46
C ARG A 79 -23.25 -6.21 19.09
N GLU A 80 -22.84 -5.41 20.06
CA GLU A 80 -22.20 -4.11 19.84
C GLU A 80 -20.87 -4.26 19.10
N ILE A 81 -19.97 -5.13 19.59
CA ILE A 81 -18.68 -5.40 18.96
C ILE A 81 -18.87 -5.90 17.52
N LYS A 82 -19.86 -6.76 17.29
CA LYS A 82 -20.16 -7.24 15.94
C LYS A 82 -20.62 -6.11 15.04
N GLY A 83 -21.50 -5.22 15.52
CA GLY A 83 -21.95 -4.05 14.77
C GLY A 83 -20.79 -3.11 14.42
N GLU A 84 -19.89 -2.84 15.37
CA GLU A 84 -18.69 -2.04 15.10
C GLU A 84 -17.78 -2.69 14.06
N LEU A 85 -17.57 -4.01 14.16
CA LEU A 85 -16.71 -4.74 13.25
C LEU A 85 -17.27 -4.70 11.82
N ASP A 86 -18.57 -4.93 11.67
CA ASP A 86 -19.25 -4.88 10.37
C ASP A 86 -19.16 -3.48 9.76
N SER A 87 -19.34 -2.43 10.58
CA SER A 87 -19.16 -1.03 10.15
C SER A 87 -17.73 -0.74 9.69
N LYS A 88 -16.72 -1.18 10.46
CA LYS A 88 -15.30 -1.01 10.13
C LYS A 88 -14.92 -1.80 8.87
N MET A 89 -15.43 -3.02 8.69
CA MET A 89 -15.23 -3.80 7.46
C MET A 89 -15.81 -3.11 6.23
N LEU A 90 -17.01 -2.53 6.35
CA LEU A 90 -17.64 -1.79 5.27
C LEU A 90 -16.82 -0.54 4.89
N ALA A 91 -16.31 0.19 5.89
CA ALA A 91 -15.42 1.33 5.67
C ALA A 91 -14.14 0.91 4.93
N VAL A 92 -13.48 -0.16 5.38
CA VAL A 92 -12.26 -0.69 4.75
C VAL A 92 -12.53 -1.15 3.31
N ALA A 93 -13.62 -1.86 3.07
CA ALA A 93 -14.01 -2.28 1.72
C ALA A 93 -14.23 -1.09 0.79
N SER A 94 -14.86 -0.02 1.29
CA SER A 94 -15.06 1.21 0.52
C SER A 94 -13.75 1.92 0.19
N LEU A 95 -12.81 1.95 1.14
CA LEU A 95 -11.49 2.56 0.95
C LEU A 95 -10.66 1.78 -0.07
N MET A 96 -10.66 0.45 0.02
CA MET A 96 -9.98 -0.42 -0.93
C MET A 96 -10.50 -0.20 -2.34
N ARG A 97 -11.82 -0.13 -2.51
CA ARG A 97 -12.44 0.14 -3.82
C ARG A 97 -12.03 1.51 -4.39
N ARG A 98 -11.93 2.55 -3.54
CA ARG A 98 -11.45 3.87 -3.97
C ARG A 98 -9.97 3.84 -4.36
N SER A 99 -9.14 3.11 -3.61
CA SER A 99 -7.73 2.91 -3.92
C SER A 99 -7.52 2.20 -5.26
N ASP A 100 -8.30 1.15 -5.52
CA ASP A 100 -8.26 0.42 -6.79
C ASP A 100 -8.68 1.34 -7.95
N GLN A 101 -9.76 2.12 -7.78
CA GLN A 101 -10.22 3.05 -8.79
C GLN A 101 -9.18 4.15 -9.08
N ALA A 102 -8.53 4.69 -8.05
CA ALA A 102 -7.46 5.67 -8.22
C ALA A 102 -6.24 5.07 -8.94
N SER A 103 -5.86 3.84 -8.58
CA SER A 103 -4.74 3.14 -9.23
C SER A 103 -5.02 2.85 -10.70
N ASN A 104 -6.24 2.42 -11.02
CA ASN A 104 -6.65 2.20 -12.41
C ASN A 104 -6.64 3.49 -13.21
N ARG A 105 -7.17 4.59 -12.64
CA ARG A 105 -7.16 5.91 -13.29
C ARG A 105 -5.74 6.40 -13.55
N LEU A 106 -4.83 6.24 -12.59
CA LEU A 106 -3.41 6.58 -12.80
C LEU A 106 -2.77 5.70 -13.88
N GLY A 107 -3.07 4.40 -13.88
CA GLY A 107 -2.61 3.49 -14.93
C GLY A 107 -3.10 3.88 -16.32
N GLU A 108 -4.36 4.32 -16.45
CA GLU A 108 -4.93 4.84 -17.70
C GLU A 108 -4.24 6.13 -18.14
N LEU A 109 -3.99 7.07 -17.22
CA LEU A 109 -3.28 8.31 -17.51
C LEU A 109 -1.83 8.07 -17.93
N ILE A 110 -1.14 7.11 -17.29
CA ILE A 110 0.22 6.72 -17.68
C ILE A 110 0.21 6.14 -19.09
N LYS A 111 -0.71 5.21 -19.39
CA LYS A 111 -0.85 4.66 -20.75
C LYS A 111 -1.12 5.75 -21.79
N LEU A 112 -2.01 6.69 -21.48
CA LEU A 112 -2.30 7.81 -22.37
C LEU A 112 -1.08 8.72 -22.54
N ALA A 113 -0.31 8.97 -21.48
CA ALA A 113 0.95 9.73 -21.57
C ALA A 113 2.03 8.99 -22.37
N GLU A 114 2.09 7.65 -22.28
CA GLU A 114 2.98 6.81 -23.08
C GLU A 114 2.56 6.81 -24.56
N ASP A 115 1.27 6.77 -24.85
CA ASP A 115 0.73 6.89 -26.22
C ASP A 115 0.95 8.29 -26.80
N VAL A 116 0.89 9.33 -25.94
CA VAL A 116 1.19 10.73 -26.28
C VAL A 116 2.71 11.00 -26.28
N ARG A 117 3.55 9.96 -26.37
CA ARG A 117 5.00 10.09 -26.64
C ARG A 117 5.22 11.21 -27.66
N PRO A 118 6.12 12.18 -27.36
CA PRO A 118 6.28 13.35 -28.20
C PRO A 118 6.56 12.87 -29.61
N HIS A 119 5.67 13.22 -30.54
CA HIS A 119 5.82 12.87 -31.95
C HIS A 119 7.27 13.17 -32.36
N ALA A 120 7.92 12.28 -33.10
CA ALA A 120 9.31 12.47 -33.51
C ALA A 120 9.52 13.80 -34.28
N ASP A 121 8.43 14.36 -34.81
CA ASP A 121 8.39 15.67 -35.46
C ASP A 121 8.13 16.87 -34.56
N SER A 122 7.89 16.65 -33.26
CA SER A 122 7.68 17.72 -32.29
C SER A 122 8.89 18.64 -32.23
N THR A 123 8.61 19.94 -32.11
CA THR A 123 9.65 20.98 -32.03
C THR A 123 10.64 20.71 -30.90
N TYR A 124 10.15 20.15 -29.78
CA TYR A 124 10.99 19.71 -28.65
C TYR A 124 11.97 18.59 -29.03
N ALA A 125 11.52 17.55 -29.75
CA ALA A 125 12.38 16.46 -30.20
C ALA A 125 13.49 16.97 -31.14
N LYS A 126 13.15 17.87 -32.07
CA LYS A 126 14.11 18.54 -32.97
C LYS A 126 15.12 19.40 -32.20
N VAL A 127 14.66 20.18 -31.22
CA VAL A 127 15.53 20.97 -30.34
C VAL A 127 16.51 20.07 -29.58
N ARG A 128 16.03 18.99 -28.95
CA ARG A 128 16.91 18.02 -28.24
C ARG A 128 17.92 17.35 -29.16
N GLN A 129 17.51 16.95 -30.37
CA GLN A 129 18.40 16.31 -31.33
C GLN A 129 19.51 17.26 -31.79
N LEU A 130 19.18 18.51 -32.11
CA LEU A 130 20.17 19.52 -32.51
C LEU A 130 21.09 19.90 -31.34
N ALA A 131 20.56 19.99 -30.12
CA ALA A 131 21.36 20.23 -28.92
C ALA A 131 22.31 19.06 -28.62
N ALA A 132 21.85 17.81 -28.78
CA ALA A 132 22.69 16.61 -28.65
C ALA A 132 23.81 16.56 -29.70
N ALA A 133 23.59 17.15 -30.89
CA ALA A 133 24.61 17.34 -31.91
C ALA A 133 25.59 18.51 -31.58
N GLY A 134 25.47 19.15 -30.41
CA GLY A 134 26.37 20.20 -29.93
C GLY A 134 26.03 21.61 -30.42
N TRP A 135 24.82 21.84 -30.94
CA TRP A 135 24.43 23.15 -31.45
C TRP A 135 24.03 24.10 -30.31
N LYS A 136 24.48 25.35 -30.36
CA LYS A 136 24.11 26.39 -29.39
C LYS A 136 22.65 26.82 -29.58
N ALA A 137 21.97 27.18 -28.49
CA ALA A 137 20.55 27.57 -28.47
C ALA A 137 20.20 28.67 -29.49
N GLU A 138 21.06 29.67 -29.68
CA GLU A 138 20.88 30.73 -30.68
C GLU A 138 20.81 30.21 -32.12
N LYS A 139 21.65 29.21 -32.44
CA LYS A 139 21.73 28.61 -33.77
C LYS A 139 20.52 27.71 -34.04
N ILE A 140 20.06 27.00 -33.01
CA ILE A 140 18.86 26.16 -33.05
C ILE A 140 17.62 27.04 -33.25
N GLY A 141 17.49 28.13 -32.48
CA GLY A 141 16.37 29.07 -32.61
C GLY A 141 16.27 29.69 -34.00
N ARG A 142 17.41 30.06 -34.60
CA ARG A 142 17.45 30.60 -35.97
C ARG A 142 16.96 29.61 -37.02
N ILE A 143 17.21 28.31 -36.85
CA ILE A 143 16.80 27.27 -37.80
C ILE A 143 15.34 26.90 -37.65
N LEU A 144 14.85 26.88 -36.40
CA LEU A 144 13.47 26.52 -36.08
C LEU A 144 12.51 27.72 -36.09
N GLY A 145 13.01 28.94 -36.32
CA GLY A 145 12.21 30.17 -36.30
C GLY A 145 11.70 30.54 -34.90
N MET A 146 12.40 30.09 -33.84
CA MET A 146 12.02 30.32 -32.45
C MET A 146 13.02 31.24 -31.74
N PRO A 147 12.60 32.04 -30.75
CA PRO A 147 13.51 32.85 -29.96
C PRO A 147 14.40 31.95 -29.09
N ALA A 148 15.64 32.40 -28.87
CA ALA A 148 16.64 31.63 -28.11
C ALA A 148 16.22 31.38 -26.64
N SER A 149 15.38 32.26 -26.08
CA SER A 149 14.77 32.10 -24.75
C SER A 149 13.93 30.83 -24.67
N ASP A 150 13.12 30.57 -25.69
CA ASP A 150 12.17 29.46 -25.69
C ASP A 150 12.91 28.14 -25.93
N VAL A 151 13.98 28.19 -26.75
CA VAL A 151 14.88 27.04 -26.92
C VAL A 151 15.62 26.70 -25.63
N ALA A 152 16.08 27.71 -24.87
CA ALA A 152 16.73 27.50 -23.58
C ALA A 152 15.75 26.88 -22.56
N LEU A 153 14.52 27.39 -22.49
CA LEU A 153 13.45 26.85 -21.63
C LEU A 153 13.14 25.37 -21.97
N LEU A 154 13.14 25.01 -23.26
CA LEU A 154 12.93 23.63 -23.70
C LEU A 154 14.15 22.72 -23.46
N LEU A 155 15.34 23.28 -23.22
CA LEU A 155 16.55 22.53 -22.90
C LEU A 155 16.82 22.43 -21.40
N GLU A 156 16.11 23.20 -20.58
CA GLU A 156 16.17 23.04 -19.14
C GLU A 156 15.73 21.62 -18.75
N PRO A 157 16.53 20.88 -17.97
CA PRO A 157 16.08 19.60 -17.43
C PRO A 157 14.89 19.89 -16.53
N THR A 158 13.71 19.41 -16.92
CA THR A 158 12.50 19.40 -16.08
C THR A 158 12.62 18.46 -14.88
N ASP A 159 13.84 18.18 -14.41
CA ASP A 159 14.13 17.55 -13.13
C ASP A 159 13.90 18.59 -12.01
N GLY A 160 12.65 19.04 -11.88
CA GLY A 160 12.18 19.55 -10.60
C GLY A 160 12.37 18.45 -9.56
N PRO A 161 12.80 18.77 -8.33
CA PRO A 161 13.03 17.75 -7.32
C PRO A 161 11.74 16.98 -7.08
N VAL A 162 11.72 15.71 -7.46
CA VAL A 162 10.77 14.74 -6.92
C VAL A 162 11.17 14.57 -5.45
N THR A 163 10.71 15.48 -4.61
CA THR A 163 10.72 15.31 -3.17
C THR A 163 9.78 14.15 -2.87
N ASN A 164 10.35 12.97 -2.71
CA ASN A 164 9.70 11.82 -2.07
C ASN A 164 9.37 12.12 -0.62
#